data_AF-A0A944HB81-F1
#
_entry.id   AF-A0A944HB81-F1
#
_cell.length_a   1.000
_cell.length_b   1.000
_cell.length_c   1.000
_cell.angle_alpha   90.00
_cell.angle_beta   90.00
_cell.angle_gamma   90.00
#
_symmetry.space_group_name_H-M   'P 1'
#
loop_
_entity.id
_entity.type
_entity.pdbx_description
1 polymer ?
#
loop_
_entity_poly.entity_id
_entity_poly.type
_entity_poly.pdbx_seq_one_letter_code
_entity_poly.pdbx_strand_id
1 'polypeptide(L)'
;MSVAGLLSLLEENQIALDLKGDQLVVRGNKGALADKALVARLRDHKEELIELLKSGTYRGKAGRAVIVPPNLLTADTAFITPDLLPLVSLCQTEIDRIVAQVPGGVKNIQDIYPLAPLQEGILFHHLMSEHGDAYLLPGLLSFNSRARLEGFVAAIEGVIARHDILRTAILWEGLEQPVQVVLREARLKYTVLSLNPDDGAIETQLQDRFDPSHYRMNIGEAPLLECRMAEDPDNDRWLLHILAHHLAIDHTTLELLVEEAEAIDQGGHAHLPTPVPFRNFVAQARLGVSEAEHEAFFTEMLGDLDEPSAPFGLMDVQ
;
A
#
# COMPACT_ATOMS: atom_id res chain seq x y z
N MET A 1 -16.04 -13.63 36.46
CA MET A 1 -15.70 -12.42 35.69
C MET A 1 -16.96 -11.98 34.99
N SER A 2 -17.29 -10.69 34.93
CA SER A 2 -18.48 -10.24 34.19
C SER A 2 -18.27 -10.35 32.68
N VAL A 3 -19.35 -10.37 31.89
CA VAL A 3 -19.24 -10.31 30.42
C VAL A 3 -18.51 -9.06 29.96
N ALA A 4 -18.78 -7.89 30.56
CA ALA A 4 -18.03 -6.67 30.27
C ALA A 4 -16.51 -6.85 30.48
N GLY A 5 -16.09 -7.48 31.59
CA GLY A 5 -14.67 -7.76 31.84
C GLY A 5 -14.08 -8.81 30.89
N LEU A 6 -14.90 -9.74 30.38
CA LEU A 6 -14.49 -10.68 29.33
C LEU A 6 -14.26 -9.95 28.01
N LEU A 7 -15.16 -9.04 27.63
CA LEU A 7 -15.04 -8.28 26.40
C LEU A 7 -13.78 -7.39 26.41
N SER A 8 -13.48 -6.72 27.53
CA SER A 8 -12.22 -5.97 27.70
C SER A 8 -10.98 -6.86 27.57
N LEU A 9 -10.99 -8.05 28.19
CA LEU A 9 -9.88 -9.00 28.08
C LEU A 9 -9.69 -9.52 26.65
N LEU A 10 -10.79 -9.75 25.91
CA LEU A 10 -10.72 -10.16 24.51
C LEU A 10 -10.14 -9.04 23.63
N GLU A 11 -10.48 -7.78 23.90
CA GLU A 11 -9.89 -6.62 23.20
C GLU A 11 -8.39 -6.50 23.46
N GLU A 12 -7.95 -6.58 24.72
CA GLU A 12 -6.52 -6.53 25.09
C GLU A 12 -5.70 -7.62 24.38
N ASN A 13 -6.30 -8.78 24.14
CA ASN A 13 -5.65 -9.92 23.50
C ASN A 13 -5.88 -9.99 21.98
N GLN A 14 -6.49 -8.95 21.39
CA GLN A 14 -6.82 -8.89 19.95
C GLN A 14 -7.64 -10.09 19.48
N ILE A 15 -8.60 -10.51 20.32
CA ILE A 15 -9.52 -11.62 20.04
C ILE A 15 -10.87 -11.04 19.67
N ALA A 16 -11.31 -11.35 18.46
CA ALA A 16 -12.60 -10.97 17.95
C ALA A 16 -13.64 -12.09 18.10
N LEU A 17 -14.88 -11.69 18.33
CA LEU A 17 -16.06 -12.56 18.33
C LEU A 17 -16.94 -12.23 17.13
N ASP A 18 -17.49 -13.27 16.51
CA ASP A 18 -18.34 -13.19 15.34
C ASP A 18 -19.41 -14.31 15.41
N LEU A 19 -20.44 -14.24 14.56
CA LEU A 19 -21.47 -15.28 14.44
C LEU A 19 -21.43 -15.93 13.06
N LYS A 20 -21.41 -17.26 13.05
CA LYS A 20 -21.67 -18.06 11.84
C LYS A 20 -22.95 -18.87 12.06
N GLY A 21 -24.08 -18.30 11.64
CA GLY A 21 -25.41 -18.79 12.04
C GLY A 21 -25.62 -18.60 13.54
N ASP A 22 -26.00 -19.67 14.26
CA ASP A 22 -26.15 -19.66 15.72
C ASP A 22 -24.87 -20.04 16.49
N GLN A 23 -23.72 -20.11 15.80
CA GLN A 23 -22.45 -20.47 16.43
C GLN A 23 -21.57 -19.25 16.64
N LEU A 24 -21.10 -19.10 17.89
CA LEU A 24 -20.05 -18.15 18.25
C LEU A 24 -18.71 -18.56 17.62
N VAL A 25 -18.17 -17.70 16.79
CA VAL A 25 -16.85 -17.82 16.17
C VAL A 25 -15.89 -16.90 16.92
N VAL A 26 -14.72 -17.43 17.28
CA VAL A 26 -13.67 -16.69 18.00
C VAL A 26 -12.44 -16.66 17.11
N ARG A 27 -11.94 -15.47 16.78
CA ARG A 27 -10.75 -15.27 15.94
C ARG A 27 -9.71 -14.48 16.72
N GLY A 28 -8.46 -14.92 16.72
CA GLY A 28 -7.39 -14.23 17.44
C GLY A 28 -6.07 -14.97 17.30
N ASN A 29 -5.03 -14.46 17.97
CA ASN A 29 -3.70 -15.07 17.97
C ASN A 29 -3.75 -16.50 18.55
N LYS A 30 -3.07 -17.46 17.88
CA LYS A 30 -2.95 -18.86 18.32
C LYS A 30 -2.46 -19.00 19.77
N GLY A 31 -1.58 -18.11 20.24
CA GLY A 31 -1.08 -18.12 21.61
C GLY A 31 -2.17 -17.78 22.64
N ALA A 32 -3.01 -16.79 22.34
CA ALA A 32 -4.09 -16.36 23.22
C ALA A 32 -5.26 -17.36 23.22
N LEU A 33 -5.54 -18.00 22.08
CA LEU A 33 -6.56 -19.07 21.97
C LEU A 33 -6.11 -20.41 22.57
N ALA A 34 -4.84 -20.57 22.93
CA ALA A 34 -4.33 -21.73 23.65
C ALA A 34 -4.57 -21.65 25.17
N ASP A 35 -4.98 -20.47 25.69
CA ASP A 35 -5.31 -20.30 27.09
C ASP A 35 -6.64 -21.00 27.44
N LYS A 36 -6.53 -22.11 28.19
CA LYS A 36 -7.67 -22.90 28.63
C LYS A 36 -8.61 -22.12 29.56
N ALA A 37 -8.11 -21.15 30.32
CA ALA A 37 -8.93 -20.34 31.21
C ALA A 37 -9.80 -19.36 30.41
N LEU A 38 -9.25 -18.77 29.35
CA LEU A 38 -10.01 -17.91 28.43
C LEU A 38 -11.09 -18.70 27.68
N VAL A 39 -10.73 -19.88 27.15
CA VAL A 39 -11.68 -20.75 26.44
C VAL A 39 -12.83 -21.22 27.34
N ALA A 40 -12.55 -21.51 28.63
CA ALA A 40 -13.59 -21.85 29.59
C ALA A 40 -14.57 -20.68 29.81
N ARG A 41 -14.05 -19.46 29.99
CA ARG A 41 -14.87 -18.25 30.18
C ARG A 41 -15.73 -17.93 28.95
N LEU A 42 -15.20 -18.11 27.75
CA LEU A 42 -15.96 -17.97 26.49
C LEU A 42 -17.12 -18.97 26.40
N ARG A 43 -16.95 -20.19 26.93
CA ARG A 43 -18.02 -21.18 26.99
C ARG A 43 -19.06 -20.84 28.04
N ASP A 44 -18.63 -20.39 29.22
CA ASP A 44 -19.52 -20.04 30.34
C ASP A 44 -20.46 -18.88 29.97
N HIS A 45 -20.00 -17.94 29.16
CA HIS A 45 -20.79 -16.78 28.71
C HIS A 45 -21.31 -16.91 27.26
N LYS A 46 -21.27 -18.10 26.67
CA LYS A 46 -21.57 -18.29 25.23
C LYS A 46 -22.94 -17.76 24.83
N GLU A 47 -23.99 -18.08 25.58
CA GLU A 47 -25.36 -17.68 25.25
C GLU A 47 -25.55 -16.16 25.31
N GLU A 48 -25.00 -15.53 26.35
CA GLU A 48 -25.04 -14.08 26.55
C GLU A 48 -24.24 -13.34 25.48
N LEU A 49 -23.08 -13.86 25.07
CA LEU A 49 -22.28 -13.30 23.97
C LEU A 49 -22.98 -13.41 22.62
N ILE A 50 -23.69 -14.52 22.36
CA ILE A 50 -24.49 -14.69 21.13
C ILE A 50 -25.64 -13.68 21.12
N GLU A 51 -26.36 -13.52 22.24
CA GLU A 51 -27.43 -12.52 22.36
C GLU A 51 -26.90 -11.10 22.15
N LEU A 52 -25.76 -10.74 22.75
CA LEU A 52 -25.14 -9.42 22.55
C LEU A 52 -24.73 -9.14 21.10
N LEU A 53 -24.25 -10.17 20.38
CA LEU A 53 -23.92 -10.07 18.96
C LEU A 53 -25.19 -10.01 18.08
N LYS A 54 -26.26 -10.73 18.44
CA LYS A 54 -27.56 -10.71 17.74
C LYS A 54 -28.32 -9.40 17.96
N SER A 55 -28.28 -8.85 19.18
CA SER A 55 -28.91 -7.58 19.53
C SER A 55 -28.13 -6.37 19.00
N GLY A 56 -26.87 -6.58 18.57
CA GLY A 56 -25.97 -5.53 18.12
C GLY A 56 -25.41 -4.65 19.24
N THR A 57 -25.68 -5.01 20.51
CA THR A 57 -25.18 -4.29 21.71
C THR A 57 -23.67 -4.48 21.89
N TYR A 58 -23.12 -5.57 21.36
CA TYR A 58 -21.70 -5.77 21.20
C TYR A 58 -21.38 -6.03 19.73
N ARG A 59 -20.49 -5.22 19.15
CA ARG A 59 -19.87 -5.50 17.85
C ARG A 59 -18.42 -5.85 18.14
N GLY A 60 -18.07 -7.14 18.06
CA GLY A 60 -16.68 -7.55 18.21
C GLY A 60 -15.81 -6.78 17.21
N LYS A 61 -14.67 -6.23 17.67
CA LYS A 61 -13.68 -5.55 16.81
C LYS A 61 -12.97 -6.48 15.80
N ALA A 62 -13.59 -7.58 15.38
CA ALA A 62 -13.36 -8.00 14.01
C ALA A 62 -14.11 -6.97 13.18
N GLY A 63 -13.38 -5.99 12.61
CA GLY A 63 -13.92 -5.20 11.52
C GLY A 63 -14.71 -6.15 10.62
N ARG A 64 -15.98 -5.81 10.33
CA ARG A 64 -16.92 -6.62 9.53
C ARG A 64 -16.09 -7.39 8.52
N ALA A 65 -16.10 -8.72 8.56
CA ALA A 65 -15.30 -9.50 7.63
C ALA A 65 -15.77 -9.17 6.22
N VAL A 66 -15.12 -8.20 5.58
CA VAL A 66 -15.48 -7.73 4.25
C VAL A 66 -15.19 -8.88 3.32
N ILE A 67 -16.24 -9.38 2.67
CA ILE A 67 -16.08 -10.32 1.56
C ILE A 67 -15.51 -9.49 0.43
N VAL A 68 -14.21 -9.62 0.18
CA VAL A 68 -13.55 -8.94 -0.93
C VAL A 68 -14.07 -9.55 -2.24
N PRO A 69 -14.74 -8.77 -3.11
CA PRO A 69 -15.18 -9.26 -4.40
C PRO A 69 -14.00 -9.78 -5.23
N PRO A 70 -14.12 -10.89 -5.95
CA PRO A 70 -13.03 -11.38 -6.80
C PRO A 70 -12.72 -10.38 -7.91
N ASN A 71 -11.48 -10.35 -8.38
CA ASN A 71 -11.15 -9.64 -9.62
C ASN A 71 -11.74 -10.43 -10.80
N LEU A 72 -12.51 -9.75 -11.65
CA LEU A 72 -13.20 -10.35 -12.80
C LEU A 72 -12.38 -10.21 -14.10
N LEU A 73 -11.31 -9.42 -14.10
CA LEU A 73 -10.40 -9.29 -15.23
C LEU A 73 -9.46 -10.50 -15.31
N THR A 74 -9.36 -11.07 -16.51
CA THR A 74 -8.48 -12.21 -16.82
C THR A 74 -7.50 -11.82 -17.91
N ALA A 75 -6.48 -12.65 -18.15
CA ALA A 75 -5.54 -12.41 -19.25
C ALA A 75 -6.20 -12.41 -20.64
N ASP A 76 -7.35 -13.07 -20.78
CA ASP A 76 -8.11 -13.17 -22.02
C ASP A 76 -9.16 -12.04 -22.19
N THR A 77 -9.30 -11.15 -21.20
CA THR A 77 -10.22 -10.02 -21.28
C THR A 77 -9.81 -9.11 -22.44
N ALA A 78 -10.67 -9.01 -23.46
CA ALA A 78 -10.44 -8.18 -24.64
C ALA A 78 -10.99 -6.76 -24.50
N PHE A 79 -12.00 -6.57 -23.64
CA PHE A 79 -12.70 -5.32 -23.42
C PHE A 79 -13.14 -5.23 -21.95
N ILE A 80 -12.95 -4.06 -21.33
CA ILE A 80 -13.31 -3.84 -19.92
C ILE A 80 -14.62 -3.07 -19.89
N THR A 81 -15.61 -3.62 -19.18
CA THR A 81 -16.91 -2.99 -18.94
C THR A 81 -17.09 -2.70 -17.45
N PRO A 82 -17.98 -1.76 -17.07
CA PRO A 82 -18.19 -1.39 -15.66
C PRO A 82 -18.49 -2.55 -14.72
N ASP A 83 -19.24 -3.57 -15.17
CA ASP A 83 -19.60 -4.75 -14.39
C ASP A 83 -18.40 -5.67 -14.07
N LEU A 84 -17.27 -5.50 -14.76
CA LEU A 84 -16.03 -6.22 -14.47
C LEU A 84 -15.21 -5.57 -13.34
N LEU A 85 -15.61 -4.41 -12.84
CA LEU A 85 -14.87 -3.62 -11.84
C LEU A 85 -15.65 -3.55 -10.51
N PRO A 86 -15.66 -4.62 -9.69
CA PRO A 86 -16.56 -4.71 -8.53
C PRO A 86 -16.19 -3.80 -7.35
N LEU A 87 -15.02 -3.14 -7.40
CA LEU A 87 -14.53 -2.26 -6.33
C LEU A 87 -14.67 -0.77 -6.67
N VAL A 88 -14.99 -0.41 -7.91
CA VAL A 88 -15.09 0.97 -8.36
C VAL A 88 -16.25 1.15 -9.33
N SER A 89 -17.00 2.24 -9.20
CA SER A 89 -18.00 2.63 -10.20
C SER A 89 -17.35 3.58 -11.19
N LEU A 90 -17.27 3.17 -12.45
CA LEU A 90 -16.76 3.97 -13.58
C LEU A 90 -17.72 3.81 -14.76
N CYS A 91 -17.94 4.88 -15.53
CA CYS A 91 -18.62 4.78 -16.80
C CYS A 91 -17.67 4.25 -17.89
N GLN A 92 -18.22 3.79 -19.02
CA GLN A 92 -17.40 3.23 -20.11
C GLN A 92 -16.38 4.25 -20.65
N THR A 93 -16.75 5.53 -20.73
CA THR A 93 -15.84 6.59 -21.20
C THR A 93 -14.62 6.76 -20.30
N GLU A 94 -14.78 6.63 -18.98
CA GLU A 94 -13.67 6.67 -18.02
C GLU A 94 -12.76 5.46 -18.16
N ILE A 95 -13.35 4.26 -18.32
CA ILE A 95 -12.60 3.02 -18.55
C ILE A 95 -11.77 3.11 -19.84
N ASP A 96 -12.38 3.58 -20.94
CA ASP A 96 -11.68 3.73 -22.22
C ASP A 96 -10.52 4.73 -22.11
N ARG A 97 -10.69 5.79 -21.29
CA ARG A 97 -9.65 6.79 -20.99
C ARG A 97 -8.50 6.21 -20.17
N ILE A 98 -8.79 5.34 -19.21
CA ILE A 98 -7.78 4.57 -18.45
C ILE A 98 -7.01 3.66 -19.41
N VAL A 99 -7.73 2.88 -20.21
CA VAL A 99 -7.13 1.94 -21.19
C VAL A 99 -6.19 2.65 -22.16
N ALA A 100 -6.55 3.86 -22.61
CA ALA A 100 -5.72 4.65 -23.53
C ALA A 100 -4.39 5.13 -22.92
N GLN A 101 -4.32 5.29 -21.61
CA GLN A 101 -3.12 5.73 -20.89
C GLN A 101 -2.20 4.56 -20.53
N VAL A 102 -2.69 3.33 -20.54
CA VAL A 102 -1.93 2.14 -20.14
C VAL A 102 -1.12 1.59 -21.32
N PRO A 103 0.22 1.47 -21.21
CA PRO A 103 1.02 0.76 -22.20
C PRO A 103 0.54 -0.69 -22.38
N GLY A 104 0.22 -1.08 -23.61
CA GLY A 104 -0.36 -2.40 -23.92
C GLY A 104 -1.88 -2.49 -23.78
N GLY A 105 -2.55 -1.40 -23.37
CA GLY A 105 -4.00 -1.29 -23.25
C GLY A 105 -4.60 -2.35 -22.33
N VAL A 106 -5.79 -2.84 -22.68
CA VAL A 106 -6.54 -3.84 -21.89
C VAL A 106 -5.69 -5.06 -21.52
N LYS A 107 -4.86 -5.53 -22.44
CA LYS A 107 -4.03 -6.73 -22.22
C LYS A 107 -3.05 -6.57 -21.07
N ASN A 108 -2.63 -5.34 -20.77
CA ASN A 108 -1.74 -5.08 -19.65
C ASN A 108 -2.49 -4.71 -18.35
N ILE A 109 -3.80 -4.50 -18.36
CA ILE A 109 -4.55 -4.12 -17.14
C ILE A 109 -4.99 -5.36 -16.36
N GLN A 110 -4.35 -5.60 -15.22
CA GLN A 110 -4.73 -6.66 -14.30
C GLN A 110 -5.97 -6.32 -13.48
N ASP A 111 -6.07 -5.11 -12.93
CA ASP A 111 -7.17 -4.69 -12.06
C ASP A 111 -7.31 -3.16 -12.06
N ILE A 112 -8.50 -2.67 -11.74
CA ILE A 112 -8.80 -1.25 -11.53
C ILE A 112 -9.69 -1.11 -10.29
N TYR A 113 -9.23 -0.35 -9.31
CA TYR A 113 -9.96 -0.14 -8.05
C TYR A 113 -9.56 1.20 -7.41
N PRO A 114 -10.34 1.76 -6.46
CA PRO A 114 -10.07 3.10 -5.94
C PRO A 114 -8.83 3.08 -5.05
N LEU A 115 -8.34 4.26 -4.69
CA LEU A 115 -7.25 4.40 -3.71
C LEU A 115 -7.73 3.99 -2.31
N ALA A 116 -6.82 3.65 -1.40
CA ALA A 116 -7.14 3.66 0.03
C ALA A 116 -7.25 5.11 0.54
N PRO A 117 -7.98 5.38 1.63
CA PRO A 117 -8.15 6.75 2.15
C PRO A 117 -6.83 7.51 2.38
N LEU A 118 -5.80 6.85 2.92
CA LEU A 118 -4.49 7.46 3.10
C LEU A 118 -3.85 7.85 1.76
N GLN A 119 -4.00 7.02 0.73
CA GLN A 119 -3.44 7.30 -0.60
C GLN A 119 -4.13 8.49 -1.25
N GLU A 120 -5.42 8.74 -0.99
CA GLU A 120 -6.10 9.96 -1.47
C GLU A 120 -5.48 11.23 -0.85
N GLY A 121 -5.14 11.20 0.44
CA GLY A 121 -4.42 12.30 1.09
C GLY A 121 -3.03 12.52 0.49
N ILE A 122 -2.29 11.44 0.22
CA ILE A 122 -0.98 11.52 -0.45
C ILE A 122 -1.13 12.12 -1.86
N LEU A 123 -2.11 11.65 -2.63
CA LEU A 123 -2.39 12.17 -3.98
C LEU A 123 -2.75 13.66 -3.91
N PHE A 124 -3.58 14.08 -2.95
CA PHE A 124 -3.93 15.48 -2.76
C PHE A 124 -2.68 16.35 -2.59
N HIS A 125 -1.74 15.96 -1.72
CA HIS A 125 -0.50 16.70 -1.51
C HIS A 125 0.43 16.68 -2.72
N HIS A 126 0.50 15.56 -3.44
CA HIS A 126 1.23 15.47 -4.71
C HIS A 126 0.65 16.46 -5.73
N LEU A 127 -0.67 16.57 -5.85
CA LEU A 127 -1.32 17.49 -6.79
C LEU A 127 -1.20 18.97 -6.39
N MET A 128 -1.18 19.26 -5.08
CA MET A 128 -1.04 20.61 -4.56
C MET A 128 0.40 21.16 -4.64
N SER A 129 1.39 20.27 -4.76
CA SER A 129 2.80 20.65 -4.80
C SER A 129 3.23 20.99 -6.24
N GLU A 130 3.66 22.23 -6.49
CA GLU A 130 4.05 22.68 -7.85
C GLU A 130 5.47 22.25 -8.25
N HIS A 131 6.40 22.18 -7.29
CA HIS A 131 7.84 22.02 -7.57
C HIS A 131 8.40 20.66 -7.16
N GLY A 132 8.11 20.23 -5.92
CA GLY A 132 8.61 18.98 -5.35
C GLY A 132 7.50 17.98 -5.04
N ASP A 133 7.90 16.88 -4.42
CA ASP A 133 7.02 15.80 -3.96
C ASP A 133 7.48 15.29 -2.59
N ALA A 134 6.76 15.68 -1.55
CA ALA A 134 7.05 15.29 -0.16
C ALA A 134 6.93 13.78 0.10
N TYR A 135 6.34 13.03 -0.83
CA TYR A 135 6.10 11.59 -0.73
C TYR A 135 7.05 10.77 -1.60
N LEU A 136 8.09 11.42 -2.14
CA LEU A 136 9.15 10.76 -2.87
C LEU A 136 10.31 10.39 -1.94
N LEU A 137 10.69 9.12 -1.97
CA LEU A 137 11.71 8.53 -1.11
C LEU A 137 13.01 8.30 -1.89
N PRO A 138 14.06 9.10 -1.68
CA PRO A 138 15.37 8.86 -2.26
C PRO A 138 16.15 7.81 -1.46
N GLY A 139 16.84 6.95 -2.20
CA GLY A 139 17.82 6.02 -1.68
C GLY A 139 19.06 6.02 -2.57
N LEU A 140 20.24 5.91 -1.96
CA LEU A 140 21.50 5.80 -2.69
C LEU A 140 22.25 4.56 -2.22
N LEU A 141 22.58 3.69 -3.18
CA LEU A 141 23.32 2.46 -2.95
C LEU A 141 24.64 2.50 -3.73
N SER A 142 25.68 1.91 -3.14
CA SER A 142 27.01 1.81 -3.72
C SER A 142 27.38 0.37 -4.02
N PHE A 143 27.92 0.13 -5.21
CA PHE A 143 28.33 -1.18 -5.71
C PHE A 143 29.78 -1.12 -6.15
N ASN A 144 30.52 -2.19 -5.90
CA ASN A 144 31.92 -2.32 -6.32
C ASN A 144 32.09 -2.67 -7.82
N SER A 145 31.00 -2.87 -8.56
CA SER A 145 31.04 -3.09 -10.01
C SER A 145 29.66 -2.86 -10.63
N ARG A 146 29.66 -2.48 -11.91
CA ARG A 146 28.45 -2.37 -12.73
C ARG A 146 27.64 -3.68 -12.78
N ALA A 147 28.32 -4.82 -12.93
CA ALA A 147 27.66 -6.11 -13.05
C ALA A 147 26.83 -6.46 -11.80
N ARG A 148 27.32 -6.14 -10.60
CA ARG A 148 26.56 -6.34 -9.36
C ARG A 148 25.37 -5.40 -9.24
N LEU A 149 25.55 -4.15 -9.66
CA LEU A 149 24.46 -3.18 -9.70
C LEU A 149 23.35 -3.65 -10.66
N GLU A 150 23.70 -4.08 -11.87
CA GLU A 150 22.75 -4.61 -12.84
C GLU A 150 22.05 -5.89 -12.33
N GLY A 151 22.76 -6.77 -11.62
CA GLY A 151 22.16 -7.93 -10.95
C GLY A 151 21.14 -7.54 -9.89
N PHE A 152 21.44 -6.55 -9.05
CA PHE A 152 20.51 -6.03 -8.05
C PHE A 152 19.26 -5.41 -8.70
N VAL A 153 19.42 -4.64 -9.78
CA VAL A 153 18.28 -4.10 -10.54
C VAL A 153 17.41 -5.20 -11.14
N ALA A 154 18.01 -6.27 -11.66
CA ALA A 154 17.26 -7.44 -12.14
C ALA A 154 16.51 -8.16 -11.01
N ALA A 155 17.07 -8.23 -9.80
CA ALA A 155 16.39 -8.77 -8.64
C ALA A 155 15.16 -7.92 -8.25
N ILE A 156 15.29 -6.59 -8.25
CA ILE A 156 14.16 -5.67 -8.03
C ILE A 156 13.07 -5.87 -9.09
N GLU A 157 13.42 -6.02 -10.36
CA GLU A 157 12.42 -6.32 -11.41
C GLU A 157 11.64 -7.61 -11.12
N GLY A 158 12.31 -8.63 -10.57
CA GLY A 158 11.66 -9.86 -10.11
C GLY A 158 10.65 -9.60 -8.99
N VAL A 159 10.99 -8.73 -8.04
CA VAL A 159 10.07 -8.32 -6.95
C VAL A 159 8.89 -7.51 -7.51
N ILE A 160 9.13 -6.56 -8.42
CA ILE A 160 8.05 -5.79 -9.09
C ILE A 160 7.06 -6.73 -9.78
N ALA A 161 7.54 -7.75 -10.48
CA ALA A 161 6.68 -8.73 -11.15
C ALA A 161 5.79 -9.53 -10.18
N ARG A 162 6.25 -9.73 -8.94
CA ARG A 162 5.53 -10.52 -7.91
C ARG A 162 4.45 -9.73 -7.19
N HIS A 163 4.64 -8.43 -6.97
CA HIS A 163 3.77 -7.61 -6.11
C HIS A 163 2.94 -6.61 -6.93
N ASP A 164 1.62 -6.81 -6.96
CA ASP A 164 0.67 -5.96 -7.68
C ASP A 164 0.87 -4.46 -7.43
N ILE A 165 1.10 -4.06 -6.18
CA ILE A 165 1.24 -2.65 -5.79
C ILE A 165 2.45 -1.97 -6.45
N LEU A 166 3.54 -2.71 -6.70
CA LEU A 166 4.75 -2.16 -7.32
C LEU A 166 4.58 -1.92 -8.82
N ARG A 167 3.62 -2.59 -9.44
CA ARG A 167 3.24 -2.43 -10.86
C ARG A 167 1.91 -1.70 -11.01
N THR A 168 1.57 -0.87 -10.04
CA THR A 168 0.36 -0.04 -10.02
C THR A 168 0.68 1.40 -10.43
N ALA A 169 -0.16 1.97 -11.30
CA ALA A 169 -0.18 3.39 -11.63
C ALA A 169 -1.40 4.07 -10.98
N ILE A 170 -1.33 5.38 -10.77
CA ILE A 170 -2.41 6.18 -10.21
C ILE A 170 -2.95 7.11 -11.30
N LEU A 171 -4.24 6.99 -11.63
CA LEU A 171 -4.89 7.83 -12.64
C LEU A 171 -6.05 8.60 -12.01
N TRP A 172 -6.18 9.88 -12.35
CA TRP A 172 -7.23 10.76 -11.83
C TRP A 172 -7.76 11.75 -12.88
N GLU A 173 -6.99 12.05 -13.93
CA GLU A 173 -7.35 13.07 -14.90
C GLU A 173 -8.60 12.70 -15.70
N GLY A 174 -9.66 13.49 -15.50
CA GLY A 174 -10.92 13.30 -16.20
C GLY A 174 -11.69 12.04 -15.78
N LEU A 175 -11.48 11.59 -14.54
CA LEU A 175 -12.24 10.57 -13.83
C LEU A 175 -13.01 11.22 -12.67
N GLU A 176 -14.16 10.66 -12.28
CA GLU A 176 -14.94 11.14 -11.13
C GLU A 176 -14.22 10.90 -9.79
N GLN A 177 -13.37 9.87 -9.73
CA GLN A 177 -12.54 9.54 -8.58
C GLN A 177 -11.17 9.02 -9.04
N PRO A 178 -10.10 9.23 -8.25
CA PRO A 178 -8.80 8.66 -8.55
C PRO A 178 -8.85 7.13 -8.41
N VAL A 179 -8.13 6.45 -9.30
CA VAL A 179 -8.07 4.99 -9.32
C VAL A 179 -6.64 4.49 -9.38
N GLN A 180 -6.46 3.30 -8.84
CA GLN A 180 -5.28 2.48 -9.00
C GLN A 180 -5.48 1.56 -10.21
N VAL A 181 -4.49 1.52 -11.08
CA VAL A 181 -4.47 0.65 -12.26
C VAL A 181 -3.30 -0.31 -12.13
N VAL A 182 -3.59 -1.58 -11.82
CA VAL A 182 -2.58 -2.62 -11.67
C VAL A 182 -2.21 -3.16 -13.04
N LEU A 183 -0.92 -3.10 -13.41
CA LEU A 183 -0.44 -3.57 -14.71
C LEU A 183 0.13 -4.99 -14.62
N ARG A 184 -0.27 -5.92 -15.49
CA ARG A 184 0.28 -7.29 -15.58
C ARG A 184 1.81 -7.28 -15.69
N GLU A 185 2.33 -6.40 -16.52
CA GLU A 185 3.76 -6.17 -16.69
C GLU A 185 4.08 -4.68 -16.56
N ALA A 186 5.01 -4.37 -15.66
CA ALA A 186 5.63 -3.05 -15.53
C ALA A 186 7.15 -3.25 -15.43
N ARG A 187 7.90 -2.61 -16.34
CA ARG A 187 9.36 -2.72 -16.40
C ARG A 187 10.00 -1.59 -15.62
N LEU A 188 11.02 -1.89 -14.83
CA LEU A 188 11.74 -0.88 -14.08
C LEU A 188 12.51 0.02 -15.05
N LYS A 189 12.20 1.32 -15.02
CA LYS A 189 12.94 2.29 -15.81
C LYS A 189 14.23 2.63 -15.08
N TYR A 190 15.36 2.34 -15.71
CA TYR A 190 16.67 2.80 -15.24
C TYR A 190 17.43 3.54 -16.33
N THR A 191 18.17 4.57 -15.93
CA THR A 191 19.00 5.38 -16.84
C THR A 191 20.44 5.37 -16.36
N VAL A 192 21.39 5.13 -17.25
CA VAL A 192 22.82 5.35 -16.97
C VAL A 192 23.14 6.81 -17.26
N LEU A 193 23.59 7.54 -16.25
CA LEU A 193 23.98 8.94 -16.34
C LEU A 193 25.49 9.06 -16.49
N SER A 194 25.93 9.84 -17.47
CA SER A 194 27.30 10.33 -17.53
C SER A 194 27.38 11.62 -16.73
N LEU A 195 27.98 11.53 -15.55
CA LEU A 195 28.23 12.66 -14.65
C LEU A 195 29.73 12.97 -14.67
N ASN A 196 30.07 14.25 -14.50
CA ASN A 196 31.44 14.72 -14.60
C ASN A 196 32.03 14.87 -13.18
N PRO A 197 33.05 14.11 -12.77
CA PRO A 197 33.65 14.22 -11.44
C PRO A 197 34.20 15.62 -11.12
N ASP A 198 34.57 16.40 -12.15
CA ASP A 198 35.07 17.77 -11.96
C ASP A 198 33.98 18.74 -11.44
N ASP A 199 32.70 18.41 -11.62
CA ASP A 199 31.55 19.23 -11.17
C ASP A 199 31.15 18.92 -9.71
N GLY A 200 31.90 18.05 -9.01
CA GLY A 200 31.69 17.66 -7.62
C GLY A 200 31.49 16.15 -7.43
N ALA A 201 31.33 15.70 -6.19
CA ALA A 201 31.12 14.28 -5.91
C ALA A 201 29.88 13.74 -6.64
N ILE A 202 30.01 12.59 -7.30
CA ILE A 202 28.92 11.98 -8.10
C ILE A 202 27.67 11.73 -7.26
N GLU A 203 27.84 11.34 -5.99
CA GLU A 203 26.77 11.17 -5.02
C GLU A 203 25.95 12.46 -4.82
N THR A 204 26.62 13.59 -4.61
CA THR A 204 25.96 14.90 -4.44
C THR A 204 25.27 15.33 -5.74
N GLN A 205 25.90 15.13 -6.90
CA GLN A 205 25.26 15.42 -8.19
C GLN A 205 23.97 14.62 -8.42
N LEU A 206 23.92 13.36 -7.98
CA LEU A 206 22.71 12.55 -8.03
C LEU A 206 21.63 13.04 -7.07
N GLN A 207 22.01 13.30 -5.81
CA GLN A 207 21.09 13.78 -4.77
C GLN A 207 20.49 15.13 -5.16
N ASP A 208 21.31 16.11 -5.52
CA ASP A 208 20.85 17.46 -5.89
C ASP A 208 19.99 17.43 -7.16
N ARG A 209 20.32 16.61 -8.15
CA ARG A 209 19.53 16.57 -9.40
C ARG A 209 18.14 15.97 -9.22
N PHE A 210 17.99 15.06 -8.26
CA PHE A 210 16.77 14.28 -8.03
C PHE A 210 16.19 14.52 -6.63
N ASP A 211 16.49 15.68 -6.04
CA ASP A 211 16.02 16.06 -4.70
C ASP A 211 14.49 16.20 -4.70
N PRO A 212 13.77 15.50 -3.79
CA PRO A 212 12.31 15.60 -3.67
C PRO A 212 11.75 17.02 -3.48
N SER A 213 12.53 17.99 -3.04
CA SER A 213 12.10 19.39 -2.91
C SER A 213 11.79 20.08 -4.23
N HIS A 214 12.34 19.58 -5.34
CA HIS A 214 12.13 20.15 -6.68
C HIS A 214 12.04 19.12 -7.81
N TYR A 215 12.15 17.83 -7.49
CA TYR A 215 11.93 16.72 -8.42
C TYR A 215 10.57 16.07 -8.14
N ARG A 216 9.90 15.66 -9.22
CA ARG A 216 8.60 14.97 -9.16
C ARG A 216 8.61 13.73 -10.04
N MET A 217 8.00 12.66 -9.55
CA MET A 217 7.79 11.43 -10.31
C MET A 217 6.43 11.49 -11.03
N ASN A 218 6.36 10.96 -12.25
CA ASN A 218 5.06 10.76 -12.91
C ASN A 218 4.35 9.55 -12.32
N ILE A 219 3.40 9.78 -11.41
CA ILE A 219 2.64 8.72 -10.76
C ILE A 219 1.58 8.04 -11.63
N GLY A 220 1.34 8.57 -12.84
CA GLY A 220 0.51 7.94 -13.87
C GLY A 220 1.20 6.78 -14.60
N GLU A 221 2.49 6.54 -14.34
CA GLU A 221 3.28 5.51 -15.01
C GLU A 221 3.87 4.52 -14.00
N ALA A 222 3.42 3.27 -14.07
CA ALA A 222 4.01 2.19 -13.28
C ALA A 222 5.34 1.68 -13.90
N PRO A 223 6.29 1.18 -13.08
CA PRO A 223 6.26 1.14 -11.62
C PRO A 223 6.51 2.53 -11.01
N LEU A 224 5.98 2.79 -9.80
CA LEU A 224 6.29 4.00 -9.01
C LEU A 224 7.67 3.93 -8.34
N LEU A 225 8.65 3.49 -9.13
CA LEU A 225 10.03 3.24 -8.77
C LEU A 225 10.89 3.58 -9.99
N GLU A 226 11.91 4.41 -9.79
CA GLU A 226 12.80 4.84 -10.85
C GLU A 226 14.27 4.77 -10.40
N CYS A 227 15.15 4.32 -11.29
CA CYS A 227 16.55 4.12 -10.98
C CYS A 227 17.49 4.95 -11.87
N ARG A 228 18.58 5.48 -11.29
CA ARG A 228 19.69 6.08 -12.04
C ARG A 228 20.98 5.44 -11.63
N MET A 229 21.80 5.12 -12.61
CA MET A 229 23.11 4.51 -12.43
C MET A 229 24.16 5.54 -12.82
N ALA A 230 25.18 5.74 -12.01
CA ALA A 230 26.34 6.54 -12.37
C ALA A 230 27.62 5.83 -11.94
N GLU A 231 28.66 5.95 -12.77
CA GLU A 231 30.01 5.57 -12.36
C GLU A 231 30.57 6.68 -11.46
N ASP A 232 31.30 6.29 -10.41
CA ASP A 232 32.03 7.18 -9.51
C ASP A 232 33.52 6.79 -9.57
N PRO A 233 34.26 7.32 -10.57
CA PRO A 233 35.63 6.91 -10.86
C PRO A 233 36.61 7.22 -9.72
N ASP A 234 36.38 8.32 -9.00
CA ASP A 234 37.25 8.76 -7.90
C ASP A 234 37.24 7.76 -6.73
N ASN A 235 36.17 6.98 -6.60
CA ASN A 235 35.98 6.00 -5.54
C ASN A 235 35.94 4.55 -6.05
N ASP A 236 36.24 4.31 -7.34
CA ASP A 236 36.22 2.98 -8.00
C ASP A 236 34.92 2.20 -7.72
N ARG A 237 33.78 2.89 -7.84
CA ARG A 237 32.45 2.33 -7.52
C ARG A 237 31.39 2.76 -8.52
N TRP A 238 30.26 2.07 -8.46
CA TRP A 238 29.03 2.39 -9.17
C TRP A 238 27.94 2.76 -8.18
N LEU A 239 27.23 3.84 -8.47
CA LEU A 239 26.13 4.34 -7.63
C LEU A 239 24.79 4.05 -8.30
N LEU A 240 23.83 3.60 -7.49
CA LEU A 240 22.43 3.44 -7.87
C LEU A 240 21.60 4.41 -7.02
N HIS A 241 21.07 5.45 -7.64
CA HIS A 241 20.07 6.32 -7.04
C HIS A 241 18.67 5.76 -7.35
N ILE A 242 17.90 5.51 -6.30
CA ILE A 242 16.55 4.94 -6.37
C ILE A 242 15.58 6.00 -5.86
N LEU A 243 14.50 6.22 -6.59
CA LEU A 243 13.36 7.02 -6.15
C LEU A 243 12.13 6.13 -6.11
N ALA A 244 11.48 6.04 -4.96
CA ALA A 244 10.24 5.30 -4.74
C ALA A 244 9.14 6.26 -4.28
N HIS A 245 7.92 6.11 -4.79
CA HIS A 245 6.80 6.91 -4.29
C HIS A 245 6.03 6.19 -3.17
N HIS A 246 5.70 6.93 -2.10
CA HIS A 246 4.91 6.43 -0.98
C HIS A 246 3.50 5.93 -1.32
N LEU A 247 3.00 6.16 -2.54
CA LEU A 247 1.73 5.62 -3.02
C LEU A 247 1.81 4.10 -3.22
N ALA A 248 3.00 3.55 -3.48
CA ALA A 248 3.22 2.13 -3.70
C ALA A 248 4.01 1.43 -2.58
N ILE A 249 4.76 2.18 -1.76
CA ILE A 249 5.70 1.63 -0.77
C ILE A 249 5.54 2.33 0.58
N ASP A 250 5.54 1.54 1.66
CA ASP A 250 5.78 2.00 3.02
C ASP A 250 7.09 1.40 3.58
N HIS A 251 7.47 1.83 4.78
CA HIS A 251 8.70 1.38 5.44
C HIS A 251 8.76 -0.15 5.64
N THR A 252 7.63 -0.78 6.00
CA THR A 252 7.54 -2.24 6.18
C THR A 252 7.66 -2.98 4.85
N THR A 253 7.07 -2.43 3.79
CA THR A 253 7.18 -2.96 2.43
C THR A 253 8.63 -2.91 1.97
N LEU A 254 9.33 -1.78 2.18
CA LEU A 254 10.72 -1.62 1.74
C LEU A 254 11.66 -2.70 2.32
N GLU A 255 11.50 -3.07 3.59
CA GLU A 255 12.26 -4.16 4.21
C GLU A 255 11.98 -5.52 3.53
N LEU A 256 10.71 -5.83 3.28
CA LEU A 256 10.30 -7.06 2.58
C LEU A 256 10.80 -7.09 1.12
N LEU A 257 10.88 -5.94 0.45
CA LEU A 257 11.42 -5.86 -0.91
C LEU A 257 12.90 -6.24 -0.94
N VAL A 258 13.68 -5.77 0.05
CA VAL A 258 15.10 -6.10 0.17
C VAL A 258 15.29 -7.59 0.46
N GLU A 259 14.53 -8.14 1.41
CA GLU A 259 14.58 -9.58 1.73
C GLU A 259 14.21 -10.47 0.53
N GLU A 260 13.16 -10.14 -0.22
CA GLU A 260 12.80 -10.89 -1.42
C GLU A 260 13.82 -10.71 -2.54
N ALA A 261 14.37 -9.52 -2.74
CA ALA A 261 15.41 -9.28 -3.75
C ALA A 261 16.67 -10.12 -3.46
N GLU A 262 17.11 -10.18 -2.21
CA GLU A 262 18.22 -11.05 -1.79
C GLU A 262 17.91 -12.53 -2.03
N ALA A 263 16.69 -12.98 -1.69
CA ALA A 263 16.27 -14.35 -1.91
C ALA A 263 16.23 -14.70 -3.41
N ILE A 264 15.78 -13.77 -4.26
CA ILE A 264 15.73 -13.94 -5.73
C ILE A 264 17.14 -13.98 -6.31
N ASP A 265 18.04 -13.09 -5.89
CA ASP A 265 19.45 -13.07 -6.33
C ASP A 265 20.15 -14.40 -5.99
N GLN A 266 19.81 -15.01 -4.85
CA GLN A 266 20.32 -16.32 -4.43
C GLN A 266 19.64 -17.51 -5.13
N GLY A 267 18.77 -17.27 -6.11
CA GLY A 267 18.04 -18.31 -6.86
C GLY A 267 16.84 -18.90 -6.11
N GLY A 268 16.42 -18.28 -5.02
CA GLY A 268 15.35 -18.74 -4.12
C GLY A 268 13.93 -18.41 -4.55
N HIS A 269 13.71 -17.85 -5.75
CA HIS A 269 12.41 -17.38 -6.22
C HIS A 269 11.25 -18.40 -6.04
N ALA A 270 11.51 -19.69 -6.22
CA ALA A 270 10.50 -20.75 -6.11
C ALA A 270 9.99 -21.01 -4.67
N HIS A 271 10.70 -20.53 -3.64
CA HIS A 271 10.37 -20.78 -2.23
C HIS A 271 9.65 -19.61 -1.57
N LEU A 272 9.53 -18.47 -2.26
CA LEU A 272 8.84 -17.31 -1.72
C LEU A 272 7.31 -17.54 -1.71
N PRO A 273 6.60 -17.15 -0.63
CA PRO A 273 5.15 -17.26 -0.59
C PRO A 273 4.50 -16.39 -1.68
N THR A 274 3.27 -16.74 -2.07
CA THR A 274 2.47 -15.88 -2.95
C THR A 274 2.10 -14.60 -2.19
N PRO A 275 2.40 -13.41 -2.74
CA PRO A 275 2.03 -12.15 -2.11
C PRO A 275 0.52 -12.02 -1.94
N VAL A 276 0.09 -11.39 -0.85
CA VAL A 276 -1.32 -11.05 -0.63
C VAL A 276 -1.63 -9.78 -1.42
N PRO A 277 -2.62 -9.79 -2.33
CA PRO A 277 -2.94 -8.60 -3.13
C PRO A 277 -3.42 -7.41 -2.29
N PHE A 278 -2.84 -6.23 -2.54
CA PHE A 278 -3.19 -4.99 -1.82
C PHE A 278 -4.66 -4.58 -1.98
N ARG A 279 -5.33 -4.98 -3.08
CA ARG A 279 -6.78 -4.80 -3.27
C ARG A 279 -7.63 -5.32 -2.10
N ASN A 280 -7.16 -6.35 -1.38
CA ASN A 280 -7.88 -6.90 -0.24
C ASN A 280 -7.92 -5.91 0.92
N PHE A 281 -6.82 -5.19 1.14
CA PHE A 281 -6.75 -4.11 2.12
C PHE A 281 -7.64 -2.94 1.71
N VAL A 282 -7.59 -2.53 0.43
CA VAL A 282 -8.47 -1.45 -0.07
C VAL A 282 -9.94 -1.79 0.11
N ALA A 283 -10.35 -3.01 -0.23
CA ALA A 283 -11.71 -3.46 -0.06
C ALA A 283 -12.13 -3.43 1.43
N GLN A 284 -11.26 -3.85 2.35
CA GLN A 284 -11.54 -3.75 3.79
C GLN A 284 -11.69 -2.31 4.25
N ALA A 285 -10.78 -1.41 3.83
CA ALA A 285 -10.80 -0.01 4.20
C ALA A 285 -12.04 0.73 3.67
N ARG A 286 -12.51 0.38 2.46
CA ARG A 286 -13.64 1.05 1.79
C ARG A 286 -15.00 0.45 2.10
N LEU A 287 -15.10 -0.87 2.30
CA LEU A 287 -16.37 -1.57 2.51
C LEU A 287 -16.63 -1.92 3.98
N GLY A 288 -15.64 -1.77 4.86
CA GLY A 288 -15.73 -2.19 6.26
C GLY A 288 -16.58 -1.24 7.13
N VAL A 289 -16.28 0.05 7.05
CA VAL A 289 -16.93 1.12 7.82
C VAL A 289 -17.28 2.25 6.87
N SER A 290 -18.50 2.78 6.98
CA SER A 290 -18.94 3.87 6.10
C SER A 290 -18.25 5.19 6.46
N GLU A 291 -18.14 6.09 5.48
CA GLU A 291 -17.60 7.44 5.70
C GLU A 291 -18.35 8.19 6.80
N ALA A 292 -19.70 8.09 6.84
CA ALA A 292 -20.52 8.68 7.90
C ALA A 292 -20.21 8.12 9.30
N GLU A 293 -19.86 6.83 9.41
CA GLU A 293 -19.42 6.25 10.68
C GLU A 293 -18.04 6.77 11.10
N HIS A 294 -17.11 6.94 10.15
CA HIS A 294 -15.82 7.58 10.44
C HIS A 294 -16.00 9.05 10.87
N GLU A 295 -16.81 9.82 10.13
CA GLU A 295 -17.08 11.23 10.44
C GLU A 295 -17.73 11.38 11.82
N ALA A 296 -18.73 10.56 12.14
CA ALA A 296 -19.36 10.56 13.46
C ALA A 296 -18.35 10.25 14.58
N PHE A 297 -17.49 9.25 14.38
CA PHE A 297 -16.46 8.88 15.35
C PHE A 297 -15.44 10.01 15.57
N PHE A 298 -14.89 10.59 14.50
CA PHE A 298 -13.91 11.66 14.62
C PHE A 298 -14.53 12.97 15.12
N THR A 299 -15.79 13.26 14.79
CA THR A 299 -16.54 14.40 15.34
C THR A 299 -16.76 14.23 16.84
N GLU A 300 -17.12 13.03 17.30
CA GLU A 300 -17.25 12.76 18.74
C GLU A 300 -15.89 12.87 19.45
N MET A 301 -14.81 12.39 18.83
CA MET A 301 -13.48 12.35 19.44
C MET A 301 -12.77 13.70 19.46
N LEU A 302 -12.97 14.53 18.43
CA LEU A 302 -12.22 15.77 18.20
C LEU A 302 -13.09 17.03 18.22
N GLY A 303 -14.41 16.88 18.39
CA GLY A 303 -15.37 18.00 18.27
C GLY A 303 -15.31 19.02 19.38
N ASP A 304 -14.58 18.75 20.47
CA ASP A 304 -14.29 19.68 21.57
C ASP A 304 -12.91 20.37 21.44
N LEU A 305 -12.18 20.12 20.35
CA LEU A 305 -10.92 20.79 20.07
C LEU A 305 -11.16 22.15 19.39
N ASP A 306 -11.06 23.22 20.16
CA ASP A 306 -11.30 24.59 19.69
C ASP A 306 -10.02 25.34 19.26
N GLU A 307 -8.83 24.81 19.54
CA GLU A 307 -7.55 25.47 19.25
C GLU A 307 -6.48 24.50 18.70
N PRO A 308 -5.58 24.97 17.79
CA PRO A 308 -4.45 24.17 17.33
C PRO A 308 -3.54 23.80 18.49
N SER A 309 -3.30 22.51 18.69
CA SER A 309 -2.29 22.03 19.62
C SER A 309 -0.91 22.13 18.97
N ALA A 310 -0.15 23.18 19.28
CA ALA A 310 1.23 23.28 18.85
C ALA A 310 2.09 22.16 19.48
N PRO A 311 2.93 21.46 18.71
CA PRO A 311 3.92 20.55 19.27
C PRO A 311 4.77 21.31 20.30
N PHE A 312 4.70 20.91 21.57
CA PHE A 312 5.41 21.57 22.68
C PHE A 312 5.08 23.06 22.89
N GLY A 313 3.93 23.56 22.41
CA GLY A 313 3.55 24.97 22.55
C GLY A 313 4.29 25.92 21.58
N LEU A 314 5.00 25.39 20.60
CA LEU A 314 5.73 26.17 19.60
C LEU A 314 4.82 26.47 18.40
N MET A 315 4.23 27.66 18.39
CA MET A 315 3.38 28.15 17.29
C MET A 315 4.18 28.71 16.11
N ASP A 316 5.46 29.03 16.31
CA ASP A 316 6.40 29.47 15.28
C ASP A 316 7.38 28.33 14.97
N VAL A 317 7.13 27.60 13.88
CA VAL A 317 8.09 26.69 13.27
C VAL A 317 8.43 27.28 11.90
N GLN A 318 9.41 28.19 11.88
CA GLN A 318 10.02 28.73 10.67
C GLN A 318 11.08 27.79 10.12
#